data_AF-A3MUG5-F1
#
_entry.id   AF-A3MUG5-F1
#
_cell.length_a   1.000
_cell.length_b   1.000
_cell.length_c   1.000
_cell.angle_alpha   90.00
_cell.angle_beta   90.00
_cell.angle_gamma   90.00
#
_symmetry.space_group_name_H-M   'P 1'
#
loop_
_entity.id
_entity.type
_entity.pdbx_description
1 polymer ?
#
loop_
_entity_poly.entity_id
_entity_poly.type
_entity_poly.pdbx_seq_one_letter_code
_entity_poly.pdbx_strand_id
1 'polypeptide(L)'
;MEELERMGIVVEAAYLFGSWARGDWLVDSDVDVVIVSPSVRGMPWLKRLELVAKAEARLDLPLSLDVLPYTPEEVIEAKSAVLRDAMKYWKRIV
;
A
#
# COMPACT_ATOMS: atom_id res chain seq x y z
N MET A 1 -1.80 -1.72 -9.81
CA MET A 1 -0.64 -0.95 -10.31
C MET A 1 -1.05 -0.04 -11.45
N GLU A 2 -1.65 -0.58 -12.52
CA GLU A 2 -2.00 0.21 -13.71
C GLU A 2 -2.84 1.48 -13.45
N GLU A 3 -3.83 1.44 -12.56
CA GLU A 3 -4.63 2.64 -12.25
C GLU A 3 -3.81 3.77 -11.62
N LEU A 4 -2.82 3.43 -10.80
CA LEU A 4 -1.90 4.41 -10.21
C LEU A 4 -0.96 4.97 -11.29
N GLU A 5 -0.48 4.12 -12.19
CA GLU A 5 0.36 4.54 -13.32
C GLU A 5 -0.41 5.47 -14.28
N ARG A 6 -1.69 5.18 -14.56
CA ARG A 6 -2.59 6.06 -15.32
C ARG A 6 -2.77 7.44 -14.67
N MET A 7 -2.63 7.51 -13.35
CA MET A 7 -2.69 8.75 -12.57
C MET A 7 -1.33 9.45 -12.43
N GLY A 8 -0.28 8.96 -13.10
CA GLY A 8 1.08 9.51 -13.03
C GLY A 8 1.85 9.12 -11.77
N ILE A 9 1.40 8.10 -11.04
CA ILE A 9 2.06 7.58 -9.85
C ILE A 9 2.94 6.39 -10.22
N VAL A 10 4.24 6.56 -10.00
CA VAL A 10 5.24 5.51 -10.21
C VAL A 10 5.30 4.64 -8.96
N VAL A 11 5.14 3.33 -9.11
CA VAL A 11 5.30 2.37 -8.00
C VAL A 11 6.64 1.65 -8.15
N GLU A 12 7.53 1.81 -7.17
CA GLU A 12 8.85 1.15 -7.15
C GLU A 12 8.81 -0.23 -6.47
N ALA A 13 7.90 -0.40 -5.52
CA ALA A 13 7.71 -1.66 -4.83
C ALA A 13 6.31 -1.75 -4.23
N ALA A 14 5.82 -2.98 -4.09
CA ALA A 14 4.63 -3.27 -3.32
C ALA A 14 4.88 -4.43 -2.36
N TYR A 15 4.35 -4.31 -1.15
CA TYR A 15 4.50 -5.32 -0.10
C TYR A 15 3.15 -5.67 0.49
N LEU A 16 2.80 -6.95 0.43
CA LEU A 16 1.67 -7.52 1.18
C LEU A 16 2.06 -7.60 2.65
N PHE A 17 1.23 -7.07 3.54
CA PHE A 17 1.37 -7.24 4.98
C PHE A 17 0.03 -7.69 5.59
N GLY A 18 -0.15 -7.50 6.89
CA GLY A 18 -1.37 -7.92 7.57
C GLY A 18 -1.60 -9.43 7.62
N SER A 19 -2.86 -9.81 7.76
CA SER A 19 -3.28 -11.19 8.02
C SER A 19 -3.02 -12.12 6.83
N TRP A 20 -3.17 -11.60 5.61
CA TRP A 20 -2.84 -12.31 4.38
C TRP A 20 -1.35 -12.64 4.28
N ALA A 21 -0.47 -11.72 4.68
CA ALA A 21 0.97 -12.01 4.72
C ALA A 21 1.32 -13.08 5.77
N ARG A 22 0.70 -13.04 6.95
CA ARG A 22 0.93 -14.00 8.05
C ARG A 22 0.27 -15.36 7.83
N GLY A 23 -0.77 -15.42 7.00
CA GLY A 23 -1.56 -16.62 6.74
C GLY A 23 -2.65 -16.89 7.77
N ASP A 24 -3.02 -15.89 8.57
CA ASP A 24 -4.06 -15.95 9.60
C ASP A 24 -5.31 -15.12 9.24
N TRP A 25 -5.54 -14.89 7.95
CA TRP A 25 -6.69 -14.15 7.41
C TRP A 25 -8.01 -14.92 7.57
N LEU A 26 -9.10 -14.17 7.67
CA LEU A 26 -10.49 -14.64 7.69
C LEU A 26 -11.20 -14.31 6.38
N VAL A 27 -12.34 -14.93 6.12
CA VAL A 27 -13.10 -14.78 4.86
C VAL A 27 -13.41 -13.32 4.47
N ASP A 28 -13.52 -12.44 5.47
CA ASP A 28 -13.85 -11.03 5.36
C ASP A 28 -12.65 -10.10 5.60
N SER A 29 -11.44 -10.65 5.75
CA SER A 29 -10.22 -9.86 5.91
C SER A 29 -9.89 -9.10 4.64
N ASP A 30 -9.66 -7.80 4.81
CA ASP A 30 -9.04 -6.95 3.82
C ASP A 30 -7.60 -7.38 3.52
N VAL A 31 -7.16 -7.02 2.32
CA VAL A 31 -5.79 -7.24 1.86
C VAL A 31 -4.99 -5.97 2.10
N ASP A 32 -4.07 -6.02 3.06
CA ASP A 32 -3.21 -4.88 3.41
C ASP A 32 -1.98 -4.80 2.51
N VAL A 33 -1.78 -3.67 1.83
CA VAL A 33 -0.64 -3.46 0.92
C VAL A 33 0.08 -2.15 1.22
N VAL A 34 1.38 -2.22 1.44
CA VAL A 34 2.25 -1.04 1.36
C VAL A 34 2.67 -0.82 -0.09
N ILE A 35 2.43 0.37 -0.61
CA ILE A 35 2.98 0.81 -1.89
C ILE A 35 4.11 1.80 -1.62
N VAL A 36 5.25 1.57 -2.27
CA VAL A 36 6.41 2.47 -2.21
C VAL A 36 6.48 3.26 -3.51
N SER A 37 6.34 4.58 -3.39
CA SER A 37 6.28 5.48 -4.54
C SER A 37 7.02 6.79 -4.24
N PRO A 38 8.01 7.20 -5.05
CA PRO A 38 8.61 8.53 -4.94
C PRO A 38 7.61 9.64 -5.33
N SER A 39 6.55 9.32 -6.10
CA SER A 39 5.56 10.29 -6.59
C SER A 39 4.70 10.90 -5.48
N VAL A 40 4.60 10.27 -4.30
CA VAL A 40 3.85 10.81 -3.16
C VAL A 40 4.69 11.68 -2.21
N ARG A 41 5.95 11.94 -2.55
CA ARG A 41 6.85 12.76 -1.74
C ARG A 41 6.31 14.18 -1.58
N GLY A 42 6.33 14.69 -0.34
CA GLY A 42 5.79 16.01 0.01
C GLY A 42 4.25 16.10 -0.02
N MET A 43 3.54 15.03 -0.41
CA MET A 43 2.09 15.01 -0.40
C MET A 43 1.55 14.77 1.02
N PRO A 44 0.57 15.56 1.50
CA PRO A 44 -0.10 15.29 2.78
C PRO A 44 -0.74 13.91 2.79
N TRP A 45 -0.68 13.19 3.91
CA TRP A 45 -1.16 11.81 4.04
C TRP A 45 -2.58 11.60 3.49
N LEU A 46 -3.53 12.48 3.85
CA LEU A 46 -4.91 12.38 3.39
C LEU A 46 -5.03 12.45 1.85
N LYS A 47 -4.24 13.30 1.19
CA LYS A 47 -4.23 13.37 -0.28
C LYS A 47 -3.69 12.09 -0.92
N ARG A 48 -2.75 11.40 -0.25
CA ARG A 48 -2.24 10.11 -0.73
C ARG A 48 -3.34 9.05 -0.65
N LEU A 49 -4.09 9.00 0.46
CA LEU A 49 -5.23 8.10 0.62
C LEU A 49 -6.34 8.40 -0.38
N GLU A 50 -6.66 9.68 -0.64
CA GLU A 50 -7.62 10.06 -1.68
C GLU A 50 -7.21 9.58 -3.07
N LEU A 51 -5.90 9.62 -3.37
CA LEU A 51 -5.36 9.14 -4.64
C LEU A 51 -5.55 7.63 -4.78
N VAL A 52 -5.17 6.90 -3.73
CA VAL A 52 -5.34 5.45 -3.62
C VAL A 52 -6.82 5.07 -3.78
N ALA A 53 -7.72 5.70 -3.02
CA ALA A 53 -9.14 5.41 -3.06
C ALA A 53 -9.75 5.64 -4.45
N LYS A 54 -9.27 6.66 -5.20
CA LYS A 54 -9.68 6.88 -6.60
C LYS A 54 -9.21 5.78 -7.54
N ALA A 55 -8.02 5.22 -7.30
CA ALA A 55 -7.51 4.10 -8.06
C ALA A 55 -8.30 2.82 -7.72
N GLU A 56 -8.55 2.56 -6.44
CA GLU A 56 -9.33 1.42 -5.95
C GLU A 56 -10.77 1.43 -6.46
N ALA A 57 -11.42 2.60 -6.50
CA ALA A 57 -12.78 2.75 -7.02
C ALA A 57 -12.95 2.36 -8.50
N ARG A 58 -11.84 2.19 -9.24
CA ARG A 58 -11.84 1.70 -10.63
C ARG A 58 -11.52 0.21 -10.74
N LEU A 59 -11.20 -0.45 -9.64
CA LEU A 59 -10.93 -1.87 -9.59
C LEU A 59 -12.23 -2.60 -9.21
N ASP A 60 -12.61 -3.61 -10.01
CA ASP A 60 -13.69 -4.52 -9.67
C ASP A 60 -13.09 -5.74 -8.95
N LEU A 61 -12.83 -5.59 -7.64
CA LEU A 61 -12.22 -6.63 -6.82
C LEU A 61 -13.25 -7.29 -5.90
N PRO A 62 -13.20 -8.62 -5.74
CA PRO A 62 -14.09 -9.34 -4.83
C PRO A 62 -13.68 -9.20 -3.35
N LEU A 63 -12.54 -8.56 -3.06
CA LEU A 63 -11.98 -8.37 -1.73
C LEU A 63 -11.72 -6.90 -1.48
N SER A 64 -11.86 -6.48 -0.21
CA SER A 64 -11.44 -5.17 0.26
C SER A 64 -9.92 -5.06 0.26
N LEU A 65 -9.41 -3.88 -0.09
CA LEU A 65 -7.98 -3.57 -0.14
C LEU A 65 -7.74 -2.36 0.77
N ASP A 66 -6.70 -2.40 1.62
CA ASP A 66 -6.20 -1.23 2.33
C ASP A 66 -4.77 -0.95 1.87
N VAL A 67 -4.60 0.13 1.10
CA VAL A 67 -3.30 0.51 0.53
C VAL A 67 -2.71 1.69 1.27
N LEU A 68 -1.48 1.49 1.77
CA LEU A 68 -0.70 2.49 2.46
C LEU A 68 0.44 3.03 1.56
N PRO A 69 0.34 4.26 1.05
CA PRO A 69 1.33 4.84 0.14
C PRO A 69 2.45 5.58 0.89
N TYR A 70 3.66 5.00 0.86
CA TYR A 70 4.87 5.56 1.47
C TYR A 70 5.91 5.95 0.41
N THR A 71 6.77 6.90 0.75
CA THR A 71 7.97 7.16 -0.06
C THR A 71 9.08 6.15 0.29
N PRO A 72 10.08 5.95 -0.61
CA PRO A 72 11.24 5.11 -0.30
C PRO A 72 11.94 5.53 0.99
N GLU A 73 12.06 6.83 1.25
CA GLU A 73 12.70 7.36 2.47
C GLU A 73 11.92 7.00 3.73
N GLU A 74 10.58 7.14 3.70
CA GLU A 74 9.73 6.82 4.85
C GLU A 74 9.77 5.33 5.20
N VAL A 75 9.97 4.48 4.19
CA VAL A 75 10.20 3.04 4.37
C VAL A 75 11.56 2.78 5.00
N ILE A 76 12.64 3.35 4.46
CA ILE A 76 14.01 3.18 5.00
C ILE A 76 14.09 3.64 6.47
N GLU A 77 13.43 4.74 6.80
CA GLU A 77 13.38 5.30 8.16
C GLU A 77 12.39 4.55 9.08
N ALA A 78 11.61 3.60 8.55
CA ALA A 78 10.54 2.91 9.27
C ALA A 78 9.61 3.89 10.03
N LYS A 79 9.19 4.95 9.33
CA LYS A 79 8.63 6.18 9.91
C LYS A 79 7.30 6.00 10.65
N SER A 80 6.59 4.89 10.43
CA SER A 80 5.30 4.60 11.07
C SER A 80 5.35 3.31 11.90
N ALA A 81 4.45 3.20 12.89
CA ALA A 81 4.28 1.95 13.63
C ALA A 81 3.83 0.80 12.71
N VAL A 82 2.98 1.10 11.73
CA VAL A 82 2.52 0.13 10.73
C VAL A 82 3.68 -0.39 9.88
N LEU A 83 4.56 0.47 9.38
CA LEU A 83 5.76 0.05 8.63
C LEU A 83 6.67 -0.84 9.48
N ARG A 84 6.95 -0.43 10.72
CA ARG A 84 7.78 -1.23 11.65
C ARG A 84 7.18 -2.60 11.92
N ASP A 85 5.86 -2.71 11.96
CA ASP A 85 5.20 -4.00 12.11
C ASP A 85 5.25 -4.82 10.81
N ALA A 86 4.82 -4.23 9.69
CA ALA A 86 4.82 -4.85 8.37
C ALA A 86 6.20 -5.42 8.02
N MET A 87 7.28 -4.67 8.23
CA MET A 87 8.65 -5.09 7.92
C MET A 87 9.08 -6.43 8.56
N LYS A 88 8.44 -6.86 9.64
CA LYS A 88 8.76 -8.13 10.30
C LYS A 88 8.35 -9.35 9.47
N TYR A 89 7.34 -9.22 8.61
CA TYR A 89 6.71 -10.37 7.93
C TYR A 89 6.13 -10.07 6.55
N TRP A 90 6.25 -8.83 6.06
CA TRP A 90 5.73 -8.45 4.75
C TRP A 90 6.35 -9.27 3.63
N LYS A 91 5.63 -9.40 2.53
CA LYS A 91 6.08 -10.14 1.35
C LYS A 91 6.07 -9.20 0.17
N ARG A 92 7.21 -9.06 -0.51
CA ARG A 92 7.27 -8.28 -1.75
C ARG A 92 6.41 -8.96 -2.81
N ILE A 93 5.54 -8.19 -3.46
CA ILE A 93 4.63 -8.66 -4.52
C ILE A 93 4.88 -7.97 -5.86
N VAL A 94 5.61 -6.85 -5.86
CA VAL A 94 6.21 -6.18 -7.03
C VAL A 94 7.55 -5.61 -6.62
#